data_AF-A3VF22-F1
#
_entry.id   AF-A3VF22-F1
#
_cell.length_a   1.000
_cell.length_b   1.000
_cell.length_c   1.000
_cell.angle_alpha   90.00
_cell.angle_beta   90.00
_cell.angle_gamma   90.00
#
_symmetry.space_group_name_H-M   'P 1'
#
loop_
_entity.id
_entity.type
_entity.pdbx_description
1 polymer ?
#
loop_
_entity_poly.entity_id
_entity_poly.type
_entity_poly.pdbx_seq_one_letter_code
_entity_poly.pdbx_strand_id
1 'polypeptide(L)' 'MARMAETLSLDLGVEYDAHIVTRRQLDRAVERCKSCNDPDGCAMWLDDHSGGAREAPNLCPNKPLFDHMRGGW' A
#
# COMPACT_ATOMS: atom_id res chain seq x y z
N MET A 1 -5.50 3.72 2.61
CA MET A 1 -4.77 2.45 2.37
C MET A 1 -5.24 1.77 1.09
N ALA A 2 -6.55 1.50 0.90
CA ALA A 2 -7.09 0.93 -0.35
C ALA A 2 -6.67 1.71 -1.62
N ARG A 3 -6.89 3.02 -1.66
CA ARG A 3 -6.45 3.89 -2.78
C ARG A 3 -4.96 3.75 -3.13
N MET A 4 -4.09 3.59 -2.13
CA MET A 4 -2.66 3.37 -2.38
C MET A 4 -2.40 2.01 -3.04
N ALA A 5 -3.07 0.94 -2.59
CA ALA A 5 -2.95 -0.38 -3.22
C ALA A 5 -3.45 -0.34 -4.68
N GLU A 6 -4.60 0.30 -4.94
CA GLU A 6 -5.16 0.49 -6.28
C GLU A 6 -4.21 1.28 -7.20
N THR A 7 -3.65 2.40 -6.73
CA THR A 7 -2.65 3.17 -7.47
C THR A 7 -1.42 2.32 -7.82
N LEU A 8 -1.07 1.35 -6.99
CA LEU A 8 0.03 0.42 -7.21
C LEU A 8 -0.36 -0.83 -8.01
N SER A 9 -1.60 -0.89 -8.50
CA SER A 9 -2.17 -2.06 -9.19
C SER A 9 -2.09 -3.35 -8.36
N LEU A 10 -2.24 -3.23 -7.04
CA LEU A 10 -2.29 -4.34 -6.10
C LEU A 10 -3.73 -4.56 -5.61
N ASP A 11 -4.16 -5.82 -5.58
CA ASP A 11 -5.46 -6.22 -5.00
C ASP A 11 -5.24 -6.96 -3.69
N LEU A 12 -5.52 -6.28 -2.57
CA LEU A 12 -5.30 -6.83 -1.23
C LEU A 12 -6.11 -8.11 -0.94
N GLY A 13 -7.24 -8.31 -1.62
CA GLY A 13 -8.04 -9.52 -1.50
C GLY A 13 -7.35 -10.69 -2.20
N VAL A 14 -6.89 -10.46 -3.44
CA VAL A 14 -6.12 -11.47 -4.20
C VAL A 14 -4.84 -11.85 -3.47
N GLU A 15 -4.09 -10.88 -2.96
CA GLU A 15 -2.84 -11.14 -2.20
C GLU A 15 -3.10 -11.92 -0.90
N TYR A 16 -4.25 -11.68 -0.26
CA TYR A 16 -4.66 -12.43 0.92
C TYR A 16 -5.05 -13.87 0.58
N ASP A 17 -5.87 -14.07 -0.45
CA ASP A 17 -6.30 -15.39 -0.90
C ASP A 17 -5.13 -16.24 -1.42
N ALA A 18 -4.15 -15.59 -2.06
CA ALA A 18 -2.89 -16.20 -2.48
C ALA A 18 -1.91 -16.46 -1.32
N HIS A 19 -2.28 -16.14 -0.07
CA HIS A 19 -1.45 -16.29 1.13
C HIS A 19 -0.12 -15.50 1.10
N ILE A 20 0.00 -14.49 0.22
CA ILE A 20 1.16 -13.59 0.15
C ILE A 20 1.20 -12.67 1.37
N VAL A 21 0.01 -12.30 1.87
CA VAL A 21 -0.16 -11.54 3.11
C VAL A 21 -1.22 -12.15 4.02
N THR A 22 -0.97 -12.05 5.33
CA THR A 22 -1.90 -12.50 6.35
C THR A 22 -2.85 -11.38 6.78
N ARG A 23 -4.02 -11.75 7.33
CA ARG A 23 -4.96 -10.80 7.94
C ARG A 23 -4.29 -9.90 8.98
N ARG A 24 -3.43 -10.47 9.83
CA ARG A 24 -2.67 -9.73 10.85
C ARG A 24 -1.68 -8.71 10.24
N GLN A 25 -1.14 -8.97 9.05
CA GLN A 25 -0.30 -7.99 8.35
C GLN A 25 -1.15 -6.85 7.79
N LEU A 26 -2.31 -7.16 7.20
CA LEU A 26 -3.24 -6.16 6.69
C LEU A 26 -3.77 -5.24 7.79
N ASP A 27 -4.21 -5.80 8.93
CA ASP A 27 -4.72 -5.00 10.06
C ASP A 27 -3.63 -4.05 10.59
N ARG A 28 -2.39 -4.54 10.74
CA ARG A 28 -1.24 -3.69 11.13
C ARG A 28 -0.92 -2.62 10.10
N ALA A 29 -1.06 -2.92 8.81
CA ALA A 29 -0.83 -1.96 7.74
C ALA A 29 -1.89 -0.85 7.74
N VAL A 30 -3.15 -1.17 8.05
CA VAL A 30 -4.22 -0.18 8.23
C VAL A 30 -3.88 0.74 9.39
N GLU A 31 -3.49 0.21 10.55
CA GLU A 31 -3.12 1.05 11.70
C GLU A 31 -1.90 1.94 11.42
N ARG A 32 -0.85 1.41 10.78
CA ARG A 32 0.30 2.21 10.33
C ARG A 32 -0.05 3.29 9.31
N CYS A 33 -1.02 3.02 8.45
CA CYS A 33 -1.50 4.01 7.47
C CYS A 33 -2.24 5.15 8.18
N LYS A 34 -3.06 4.84 9.18
CA LYS A 34 -3.81 5.84 9.95
C LYS A 34 -2.91 6.70 10.83
N SER A 35 -1.83 6.14 11.35
CA SER A 35 -0.87 6.83 12.22
C SER A 35 0.32 7.42 11.46
N CYS A 36 0.29 7.50 10.13
CA CYS A 36 1.39 8.08 9.37
C CYS A 36 1.55 9.58 9.65
N ASN A 37 2.79 10.06 9.60
CA ASN A 37 3.11 11.44 9.97
C ASN A 37 2.84 12.46 8.85
N ASP A 38 2.49 12.01 7.64
CA ASP A 38 2.28 12.88 6.48
C ASP A 38 1.09 12.43 5.61
N PRO A 39 -0.14 12.59 6.12
CA PRO A 39 -1.34 12.27 5.36
C PRO A 39 -1.55 13.20 4.16
N ASP A 40 -1.14 14.48 4.27
CA ASP A 40 -1.31 15.48 3.21
C ASP A 40 -0.38 15.19 2.03
N GLY A 41 0.89 14.88 2.29
CA GLY A 41 1.85 14.45 1.26
C GLY A 41 1.42 13.13 0.59
N CYS A 42 0.79 12.22 1.34
CA CYS A 42 0.19 11.01 0.77
C CYS A 42 -0.95 11.33 -0.20
N ALA A 43 -1.86 12.24 0.17
CA ALA A 43 -2.98 12.65 -0.67
C ALA A 43 -2.48 13.33 -1.96
N MET A 44 -1.57 14.28 -1.84
CA MET A 44 -0.96 14.97 -2.99
C MET A 44 -0.27 13.99 -3.94
N TRP A 45 0.51 13.04 -3.39
CA TRP A 45 1.18 12.03 -4.21
C TRP A 45 0.18 11.14 -4.96
N LEU A 46 -0.91 10.71 -4.31
CA LEU A 46 -1.94 9.89 -4.93
C LEU A 46 -2.72 10.64 -6.02
N ASP A 47 -2.91 11.94 -5.88
CA ASP A 47 -3.56 12.78 -6.90
C ASP A 47 -2.67 12.92 -8.14
N ASP A 48 -1.38 13.17 -7.94
CA ASP A 48 -0.36 13.26 -9.00
C ASP A 48 -0.16 11.92 -9.75
N HIS A 49 -0.37 10.79 -9.07
CA HIS A 49 -0.21 9.43 -9.61
C HIS A 49 -1.54 8.73 -9.91
N SER A 50 -2.56 9.48 -10.31
CA SER A 50 -3.87 8.93 -10.69
C SER A 50 -3.82 7.94 -11.87
N GLY A 51 -2.80 8.02 -12.72
CA GLY A 51 -2.54 7.06 -13.81
C GLY A 51 -1.88 5.75 -13.37
N GLY A 52 -1.61 5.58 -12.07
CA GLY A 52 -0.92 4.44 -11.48
C GLY A 52 0.57 4.70 -11.23
N ALA A 53 1.16 3.87 -10.38
CA ALA A 53 2.56 3.94 -10.00
C ALA A 53 3.13 2.53 -9.80
N ARG A 54 4.44 2.37 -10.07
CA ARG A 54 5.12 1.08 -9.82
C ARG A 54 5.54 0.89 -8.38
N GLU A 55 5.71 1.97 -7.62
CA GLU A 55 6.24 1.91 -6.26
C GLU A 55 5.54 2.94 -5.37
N ALA A 56 5.36 2.56 -4.10
CA ALA A 56 4.90 3.50 -3.09
C ALA A 56 5.98 4.57 -2.83
N PRO A 57 5.59 5.80 -2.47
CA PRO A 57 6.54 6.84 -2.12
C PRO A 57 7.28 6.50 -0.82
N ASN A 58 8.47 7.06 -0.62
CA ASN A 58 9.27 6.85 0.60
C ASN A 58 8.55 7.34 1.87
N LEU A 59 7.61 8.28 1.75
CA LEU A 59 6.77 8.73 2.86
C LEU A 59 5.78 7.65 3.32
N CYS A 60 5.43 6.69 2.46
CA CYS A 60 4.45 5.67 2.81
C CYS A 60 5.07 4.65 3.77
N PRO A 61 4.60 4.53 5.02
CA PRO A 61 5.17 3.57 5.96
C PRO A 61 5.03 2.13 5.46
N ASN A 62 3.98 1.85 4.67
CA ASN A 62 3.66 0.55 4.09
C ASN A 62 4.41 0.21 2.79
N LYS A 63 5.34 1.06 2.33
CA LYS A 63 6.18 0.75 1.16
C LYS A 63 6.77 -0.67 1.20
N PRO A 64 7.41 -1.14 2.30
CA PRO A 64 7.98 -2.48 2.34
C PRO A 64 6.95 -3.60 2.18
N LEU A 65 5.72 -3.40 2.67
CA LEU A 65 4.64 -4.38 2.53
C LEU A 65 4.15 -4.46 1.09
N PHE A 66 3.96 -3.32 0.43
CA PHE A 66 3.56 -3.29 -0.99
C PHE A 66 4.65 -3.83 -1.90
N ASP A 67 5.92 -3.56 -1.59
CA ASP A 67 7.05 -4.11 -2.32
C ASP A 67 7.13 -5.64 -2.16
N HIS A 68 6.80 -6.17 -0.98
CA HIS A 68 6.67 -7.62 -0.75
C HIS A 68 5.56 -8.26 -1.59
N MET A 69 4.37 -7.65 -1.66
CA MET A 69 3.26 -8.15 -2.49
C MET A 69 3.65 -8.20 -3.97
N ARG A 70 4.29 -7.14 -4.49
CA ARG A 70 4.71 -7.06 -5.89
C ARG A 70 5.85 -8.03 -6.25
N GLY A 71 6.71 -8.30 -5.27
CA GLY A 71 7.93 -9.08 -5.46
C GLY A 71 7.71 -10.58 -5.59
N GLY A 72 6.52 -11.09 -5.28
CA GLY A 72 6.09 -12.49 -5.45
C GLY A 72 7.23 -13.50 -5.37
N TRP A 73 7.56 -13.98 -4.17
CA TRP A 73 8.55 -15.05 -4.00
C TRP A 73 8.07 -16.36 -4.63
#